data_AF-A0A0S8JGJ8-F1
#
_entry.id   AF-A0A0S8JGJ8-F1
#
_cell.length_a   1.000
_cell.length_b   1.000
_cell.length_c   1.000
_cell.angle_alpha   90.00
_cell.angle_beta   90.00
_cell.angle_gamma   90.00
#
_symmetry.space_group_name_H-M   'P 1'
#
loop_
_entity.id
_entity.type
_entity.pdbx_description
1 polymer ?
#
loop_
_entity_poly.entity_id
_entity_poly.type
_entity_poly.pdbx_seq_one_letter_code
_entity_poly.pdbx_strand_id
1 'polypeptide(L)'
;IAFWLGLLWRRTTVAGAWAAALVGFGVWLLTTRPFFVDFAGGLPFAEKLRLVWNEAGRAPEIYEPWRISFYTVAATLAAILVSLATRPVAREKLDRFYALIRTPIQAGEKIVEPCTLPEGVTPPDRPMLLSAFGLEIPMPSRTSVIGFLAGWAAVAALIGGFVLIVTF
;
A
#
# COMPACT_ATOMS: atom_id res chain seq x y z
N ILE A 1 3.90 1.37 1.08
CA ILE A 1 3.92 0.07 1.79
C ILE A 1 3.82 0.27 3.29
N ALA A 2 4.80 0.91 3.93
CA ALA A 2 4.79 1.17 5.38
C ALA A 2 3.51 1.88 5.86
N PHE A 3 3.00 2.87 5.11
CA PHE A 3 1.72 3.52 5.40
C PHE A 3 0.55 2.53 5.51
N TRP A 4 0.33 1.72 4.47
CA TRP A 4 -0.77 0.74 4.43
C TRP A 4 -0.66 -0.31 5.53
N LEU A 5 0.54 -0.85 5.75
CA LEU A 5 0.79 -1.80 6.83
C LEU A 5 0.61 -1.16 8.20
N GLY A 6 1.01 0.11 8.38
CA GLY A 6 0.77 0.86 9.62
C GLY A 6 -0.69 1.15 9.88
N LEU A 7 -1.52 1.31 8.85
CA LEU A 7 -2.97 1.51 9.03
C LEU A 7 -3.72 0.20 9.30
N LEU A 8 -3.36 -0.87 8.58
CA LEU A 8 -4.14 -2.12 8.58
C LEU A 8 -3.56 -3.19 9.49
N TRP A 9 -2.29 -3.11 9.89
CA TRP A 9 -1.61 -4.16 10.65
C TRP A 9 -0.80 -3.57 11.81
N ARG A 10 -1.38 -3.63 13.01
CA ARG A 10 -0.82 -3.12 14.28
C ARG A 10 0.52 -3.73 14.67
N ARG A 11 0.86 -4.89 14.11
CA ARG A 11 2.13 -5.57 14.37
C ARG A 11 3.31 -4.91 13.63
N THR A 12 3.03 -4.04 12.65
CA THR A 12 4.06 -3.30 11.90
C THR A 12 4.92 -2.48 12.85
N THR A 13 6.23 -2.67 12.80
CA THR A 13 7.18 -1.94 13.65
C THR A 13 7.90 -0.84 12.86
N VAL A 14 8.54 0.10 13.56
CA VAL A 14 9.38 1.14 12.94
C VAL A 14 10.54 0.51 12.15
N ALA A 15 11.13 -0.56 12.68
CA ALA A 15 12.17 -1.31 11.99
C ALA A 15 11.63 -1.98 10.71
N GLY A 16 10.44 -2.56 10.76
CA GLY A 16 9.77 -3.11 9.57
C GLY A 16 9.47 -2.05 8.51
N ALA A 17 9.03 -0.86 8.92
CA ALA A 17 8.81 0.27 8.01
C ALA A 17 10.09 0.70 7.27
N TRP A 18 11.21 0.83 8.01
CA TRP A 18 12.52 1.13 7.41
C TRP A 18 13.03 0.00 6.52
N ALA A 19 12.82 -1.27 6.92
CA ALA A 19 13.18 -2.42 6.10
C ALA A 19 12.44 -2.41 4.76
N ALA A 20 11.14 -2.11 4.74
CA ALA A 20 10.38 -1.96 3.49
C ALA A 20 10.96 -0.86 2.60
N ALA A 21 11.29 0.30 3.16
CA ALA A 21 11.86 1.41 2.39
C ALA A 21 13.20 1.02 1.75
N LEU A 22 14.12 0.44 2.55
CA LEU A 22 15.45 0.05 2.08
C LEU A 22 15.40 -1.09 1.07
N VAL A 23 14.62 -2.14 1.33
CA VAL A 23 14.49 -3.28 0.41
C VAL A 23 13.78 -2.89 -0.87
N GLY A 24 12.72 -2.08 -0.79
CA GLY A 24 12.02 -1.58 -1.98
C GLY A 24 12.94 -0.76 -2.87
N PHE A 25 13.68 0.19 -2.29
CA PHE A 25 14.66 0.96 -3.03
C PHE A 25 15.79 0.08 -3.60
N GLY A 26 16.29 -0.87 -2.82
CA GLY A 26 17.33 -1.81 -3.26
C GLY A 26 16.90 -2.69 -4.43
N VAL A 27 15.67 -3.22 -4.39
CA VAL A 27 15.12 -4.03 -5.49
C VAL A 27 14.83 -3.18 -6.72
N TRP A 28 14.29 -1.97 -6.54
CA TRP A 28 14.15 -1.04 -7.65
C TRP A 28 15.51 -0.76 -8.31
N LEU A 29 16.55 -0.45 -7.53
CA LEU A 29 17.90 -0.20 -8.03
C LEU A 29 18.53 -1.44 -8.68
N LEU A 30 18.22 -2.63 -8.19
CA LEU A 30 18.66 -3.89 -8.78
C LEU A 30 18.02 -4.10 -10.16
N THR A 31 16.71 -3.86 -10.28
CA THR A 31 15.95 -4.05 -11.52
C THR A 31 16.30 -3.08 -12.64
N THR A 32 17.05 -2.00 -12.35
CA THR A 32 17.58 -1.07 -13.35
C THR A 32 18.99 -1.44 -13.84
N ARG A 33 19.62 -2.49 -13.28
CA ARG A 33 20.98 -2.88 -13.68
C ARG A 33 20.98 -3.74 -14.94
N PRO A 34 21.92 -3.51 -15.89
CA PRO A 34 22.00 -4.27 -17.14
C PRO A 34 22.07 -5.78 -16.92
N PHE A 35 22.92 -6.25 -16.00
CA PHE A 35 23.06 -7.67 -15.71
C PHE A 35 21.73 -8.32 -15.25
N PHE A 36 20.89 -7.56 -14.53
CA PHE A 36 19.61 -8.07 -14.05
C PHE A 36 18.59 -8.12 -15.19
N VAL A 37 18.61 -7.13 -16.08
CA VAL A 37 17.80 -7.13 -17.30
C VAL A 37 18.17 -8.31 -18.20
N ASP A 38 19.47 -8.55 -18.41
CA ASP A 38 19.98 -9.67 -19.20
C ASP A 38 19.58 -11.01 -18.56
N PHE A 39 19.74 -11.12 -17.25
CA PHE A 39 19.29 -12.29 -16.48
C PHE A 39 17.79 -12.55 -16.65
N ALA A 40 16.96 -11.52 -16.50
CA ALA A 40 15.51 -11.63 -16.65
C ALA A 40 15.10 -11.97 -18.09
N GLY A 41 15.82 -11.44 -19.09
CA GLY A 41 15.61 -11.74 -20.51
C GLY A 41 15.99 -13.17 -20.89
N GLY A 42 16.95 -13.77 -20.19
CA GLY A 42 17.37 -15.17 -20.40
C GLY A 42 16.39 -16.22 -19.86
N LEU A 43 15.33 -15.82 -19.15
CA LEU A 43 14.36 -16.76 -18.59
C LEU A 43 13.44 -17.33 -19.68
N PRO A 44 13.08 -18.63 -19.62
CA PRO A 44 12.28 -19.29 -20.67
C PRO A 44 10.85 -18.74 -20.81
N PHE A 45 10.39 -17.95 -19.84
CA PHE A 45 9.08 -17.30 -19.82
C PHE A 45 9.15 -15.77 -20.02
N ALA A 46 10.34 -15.22 -20.29
CA ALA A 46 10.55 -13.77 -20.38
C ALA A 46 9.70 -13.11 -21.47
N GLU A 47 9.66 -13.69 -22.67
CA GLU A 47 8.82 -13.19 -23.77
C GLU A 47 7.33 -13.34 -23.46
N LYS A 48 6.91 -14.53 -22.99
CA LYS A 48 5.50 -14.83 -22.70
C LYS A 48 4.92 -13.87 -21.67
N LEU A 49 5.70 -13.52 -20.65
CA LEU A 49 5.28 -12.59 -19.59
C LEU A 49 5.64 -11.13 -19.89
N ARG A 50 6.33 -10.85 -21.00
CA ARG A 50 6.87 -9.53 -21.34
C ARG A 50 7.68 -8.94 -20.17
N LEU A 51 8.61 -9.74 -19.62
CA LEU A 51 9.46 -9.33 -18.50
C LEU A 51 10.38 -8.17 -18.88
N VAL A 52 10.91 -8.21 -20.10
CA VAL A 52 11.78 -7.18 -20.66
C VAL A 52 11.02 -6.44 -21.77
N TRP A 53 11.05 -5.12 -21.71
CA TRP A 53 10.51 -4.24 -22.72
C TRP A 53 11.63 -3.79 -23.65
N ASN A 54 11.48 -4.07 -24.94
CA ASN A 54 12.42 -3.69 -25.98
C ASN A 54 11.78 -2.58 -26.83
N GLU A 55 12.27 -1.35 -26.68
CA GLU A 55 11.84 -0.21 -27.49
C GLU A 55 12.95 0.18 -28.47
N ALA A 56 12.59 0.43 -29.73
CA ALA A 56 13.56 0.77 -30.77
C ALA A 56 14.36 2.04 -30.37
N GLY A 57 15.68 1.92 -30.35
CA GLY A 57 16.58 3.01 -29.98
C GLY A 57 16.77 3.23 -28.47
N ARG A 58 16.24 2.34 -27.62
CA ARG A 58 16.49 2.35 -26.16
C ARG A 58 17.15 1.05 -25.70
N ALA A 59 17.84 1.14 -24.58
CA ALA A 59 18.34 -0.05 -23.91
C ALA A 59 17.16 -0.91 -23.42
N PRO A 60 17.26 -2.25 -23.48
CA PRO A 60 16.28 -3.13 -22.86
C PRO A 60 16.11 -2.78 -21.38
N GLU A 61 14.88 -2.79 -20.90
CA GLU A 61 14.58 -2.57 -19.48
C GLU A 61 13.54 -3.56 -18.98
N ILE A 62 13.51 -3.80 -17.66
CA ILE A 62 12.40 -4.53 -17.06
C ILE A 62 11.11 -3.74 -17.31
N TYR A 63 10.10 -4.41 -17.84
CA TYR A 63 8.82 -3.80 -18.12
C TYR A 63 8.24 -3.21 -16.82
N GLU A 64 7.82 -1.95 -16.86
CA GLU A 64 7.45 -1.17 -15.67
C GLU A 64 6.48 -1.89 -14.70
N PRO A 65 5.40 -2.55 -15.16
CA PRO A 65 4.49 -3.26 -14.24
C PRO A 65 5.20 -4.36 -13.42
N TRP A 66 6.19 -5.04 -14.03
CA TRP A 66 7.00 -6.05 -13.35
C TRP A 66 7.96 -5.40 -12.36
N ARG A 67 8.62 -4.31 -12.74
CA ARG A 67 9.48 -3.53 -11.84
C ARG A 67 8.72 -3.10 -10.58
N ILE A 68 7.53 -2.53 -10.75
CA ILE A 68 6.64 -2.12 -9.64
C ILE A 68 6.27 -3.31 -8.76
N SER A 69 5.90 -4.42 -9.38
CA SER A 69 5.53 -5.64 -8.66
C SER A 69 6.70 -6.18 -7.83
N PHE A 70 7.90 -6.26 -8.40
CA PHE A 70 9.09 -6.77 -7.71
C PHE A 70 9.43 -5.96 -6.47
N TYR A 71 9.60 -4.64 -6.59
CA TYR A 71 9.98 -3.85 -5.42
C TYR A 71 8.84 -3.78 -4.40
N THR A 72 7.57 -3.80 -4.82
CA THR A 72 6.43 -3.70 -3.90
C THR A 72 6.26 -4.99 -3.10
N VAL A 73 6.37 -6.15 -3.76
CA VAL A 73 6.31 -7.46 -3.09
C VAL A 73 7.49 -7.63 -2.15
N ALA A 74 8.71 -7.36 -2.60
CA ALA A 74 9.90 -7.51 -1.78
C ALA A 74 9.88 -6.60 -0.54
N ALA A 75 9.51 -5.34 -0.70
CA ALA A 75 9.39 -4.41 0.43
C ALA A 75 8.27 -4.80 1.41
N THR A 76 7.14 -5.32 0.91
CA THR A 76 6.04 -5.80 1.78
C THR A 76 6.50 -7.00 2.59
N LEU A 77 7.15 -7.98 1.97
CA LEU A 77 7.71 -9.15 2.67
C LEU A 77 8.77 -8.73 3.70
N ALA A 78 9.66 -7.81 3.34
CA ALA A 78 10.66 -7.28 4.26
C ALA A 78 10.03 -6.61 5.49
N ALA A 79 9.01 -5.76 5.30
CA ALA A 79 8.28 -5.17 6.42
C ALA A 79 7.64 -6.23 7.31
N ILE A 80 7.01 -7.26 6.74
CA ILE A 80 6.36 -8.33 7.49
C ILE A 80 7.39 -9.10 8.31
N LEU A 81 8.43 -9.63 7.65
CA LEU A 81 9.45 -10.46 8.30
C LEU A 81 10.18 -9.70 9.41
N VAL A 82 10.63 -8.47 9.13
CA VAL A 82 11.33 -7.65 10.13
C VAL A 82 10.39 -7.23 11.25
N SER A 83 9.12 -6.92 10.96
CA SER A 83 8.14 -6.62 12.02
C SER A 83 7.96 -7.82 12.94
N LEU A 84 7.78 -9.03 12.39
CA LEU A 84 7.65 -10.26 13.17
C LEU A 84 8.88 -10.57 14.01
N ALA A 85 10.08 -10.32 13.48
CA ALA A 85 11.35 -10.55 14.17
C ALA A 85 11.72 -9.46 15.21
N THR A 86 11.05 -8.31 15.21
CA THR A 86 11.35 -7.18 16.11
C THR A 86 10.31 -7.03 17.21
N ARG A 87 10.67 -6.35 18.31
CA ARG A 87 9.74 -6.12 19.42
C ARG A 87 8.50 -5.33 18.97
N PRO A 88 7.28 -5.78 19.33
CA PRO A 88 6.06 -5.02 19.05
C PRO A 88 6.10 -3.62 19.68
N VAL A 89 5.42 -2.66 19.04
CA VAL A 89 5.22 -1.33 19.61
C VAL A 89 4.25 -1.43 20.79
N ALA A 90 4.48 -0.64 21.86
CA ALA A 90 3.62 -0.58 23.03
C ALA A 90 2.16 -0.30 22.63
N ARG A 91 1.21 -1.01 23.25
CA ARG A 91 -0.21 -0.97 22.88
C ARG A 91 -0.79 0.43 23.05
N GLU A 92 -0.44 1.09 24.14
CA GLU A 92 -0.90 2.43 24.51
C GLU A 92 -0.49 3.47 23.46
N LYS A 93 0.72 3.33 22.90
CA LYS A 93 1.20 4.20 21.83
C LYS A 93 0.41 3.98 20.53
N LEU A 94 0.11 2.72 20.20
CA LEU A 94 -0.71 2.38 19.05
C LEU A 94 -2.15 2.85 19.23
N ASP A 95 -2.77 2.61 20.38
CA ASP A 95 -4.14 3.04 20.68
C ASP A 95 -4.28 4.56 20.57
N ARG A 96 -3.31 5.31 21.11
CA ARG A 96 -3.25 6.77 20.94
C ARG A 96 -3.15 7.17 19.47
N PHE A 97 -2.27 6.53 18.70
CA PHE A 97 -2.14 6.81 17.26
C PHE A 97 -3.44 6.54 16.50
N TYR A 98 -4.04 5.35 16.69
CA TYR A 98 -5.28 4.98 16.02
C TYR A 98 -6.47 5.84 16.45
N ALA A 99 -6.49 6.28 17.72
CA ALA A 99 -7.49 7.21 18.20
C ALA A 99 -7.38 8.58 17.53
N LEU A 100 -6.16 9.12 17.38
CA LEU A 100 -5.95 10.41 16.72
C LEU A 100 -6.38 10.38 15.25
N ILE A 101 -6.00 9.36 14.48
CA ILE A 101 -6.30 9.31 13.04
C ILE A 101 -7.79 9.08 12.73
N ARG A 102 -8.57 8.59 13.70
CA ARG A 102 -10.00 8.28 13.51
C ARG A 102 -10.92 9.32 14.13
N THR A 103 -10.44 10.11 15.08
CA THR A 103 -11.24 11.17 15.70
C THR A 103 -11.26 12.37 14.76
N PRO A 104 -12.43 12.77 14.25
CA PRO A 104 -12.54 13.96 13.40
C PRO A 104 -12.31 15.23 14.23
N ILE A 105 -11.66 16.22 13.61
CA ILE A 105 -11.44 17.55 14.17
C ILE A 105 -12.78 18.28 14.29
N GLN A 106 -13.10 18.81 15.48
CA GLN A 106 -14.31 19.59 15.73
C GLN A 106 -14.04 21.11 15.73
N ALA A 107 -15.05 21.89 15.37
CA ALA A 107 -14.93 23.36 15.38
C ALA A 107 -14.69 23.87 16.81
N GLY A 108 -13.62 24.66 17.00
CA GLY A 108 -13.27 25.24 18.30
C GLY A 108 -12.56 24.29 19.26
N GLU A 109 -12.16 23.09 18.81
CA GLU A 109 -11.33 22.20 19.64
C GLU A 109 -9.98 22.85 19.96
N LYS A 110 -9.51 22.68 21.20
CA LYS A 110 -8.22 23.18 21.66
C LYS A 110 -7.31 22.01 21.95
N ILE A 111 -6.17 21.98 21.27
CA ILE A 111 -5.13 20.98 21.47
C ILE A 111 -4.07 21.59 22.39
N VAL A 112 -3.94 21.03 23.59
CA VAL A 112 -2.98 21.50 24.60
C VAL A 112 -1.58 20.94 24.33
N GLU A 113 -1.49 19.68 23.91
CA GLU A 113 -0.24 18.97 23.65
C GLU A 113 -0.23 18.30 22.26
N PRO A 114 0.93 18.20 21.59
CA PRO A 114 1.03 17.47 20.34
C PRO A 114 0.65 16.00 20.48
N CYS A 115 -0.10 15.47 19.52
CA CYS A 115 -0.50 14.07 19.47
C CYS A 115 -1.31 13.60 20.70
N THR A 116 -2.17 14.47 21.24
CA THR A 116 -3.18 14.11 22.23
C THR A 116 -4.57 14.44 21.70
N LEU A 117 -5.59 13.75 22.22
CA LEU A 117 -6.98 14.11 21.94
C LEU A 117 -7.36 15.35 22.76
N PRO A 118 -8.25 16.22 22.24
CA PRO A 118 -8.82 17.30 23.03
C PRO A 118 -9.56 16.76 24.25
N GLU A 119 -9.62 17.56 25.33
CA GLU A 119 -10.33 17.20 26.55
C GLU A 119 -11.81 16.92 26.28
N GLY A 120 -12.35 15.86 26.87
CA GLY A 120 -13.76 15.48 26.72
C GLY A 120 -14.12 14.80 25.39
N VAL A 121 -13.19 14.67 24.43
CA VAL A 121 -13.43 13.97 23.17
C VAL A 121 -13.16 12.48 23.32
N THR A 122 -14.20 11.66 23.13
CA THR A 122 -14.08 10.21 23.06
C THR A 122 -13.90 9.76 21.61
N PRO A 123 -12.92 8.89 21.30
CA PRO A 123 -12.76 8.38 19.95
C PRO A 123 -14.00 7.61 19.50
N PRO A 124 -14.47 7.80 18.25
CA PRO A 124 -15.60 7.04 17.75
C PRO A 124 -15.27 5.55 17.73
N ASP A 125 -16.23 4.73 18.14
CA ASP A 125 -16.13 3.29 17.96
C ASP A 125 -16.17 2.96 16.45
N ARG A 126 -15.37 1.97 16.05
CA ARG A 126 -15.19 1.64 14.64
C ARG A 126 -15.46 0.15 14.42
N PRO A 127 -16.55 -0.20 13.71
CA PRO A 127 -16.84 -1.60 13.43
C PRO A 127 -15.74 -2.20 12.55
N MET A 128 -15.22 -3.35 12.95
CA MET A 128 -14.18 -4.09 12.24
C MET A 128 -14.81 -5.20 11.40
N LEU A 129 -14.32 -5.37 10.17
CA LEU A 129 -14.61 -6.53 9.33
C LEU A 129 -13.78 -7.73 9.78
N LEU A 130 -12.51 -7.49 10.14
CA LEU A 130 -11.57 -8.52 10.58
C LEU A 130 -10.60 -7.94 11.60
N SER A 131 -10.43 -8.64 12.72
CA SER A 131 -9.45 -8.36 13.76
C SER A 131 -8.71 -9.64 14.12
N ALA A 132 -7.59 -9.93 13.47
CA ALA A 132 -6.83 -11.17 13.68
C ALA A 132 -5.32 -10.96 13.50
N PHE A 133 -4.49 -11.49 14.41
CA PHE A 133 -3.02 -11.38 14.34
C PHE A 133 -2.50 -9.94 14.22
N GLY A 134 -3.22 -8.99 14.80
CA GLY A 134 -2.94 -7.55 14.69
C GLY A 134 -3.41 -6.89 13.40
N LEU A 135 -4.01 -7.65 12.47
CA LEU A 135 -4.65 -7.12 11.28
C LEU A 135 -6.02 -6.55 11.68
N GLU A 136 -6.24 -5.27 11.40
CA GLU A 136 -7.47 -4.54 11.65
C GLU A 136 -8.00 -3.99 10.32
N ILE A 137 -8.97 -4.69 9.75
CA ILE A 137 -9.65 -4.25 8.54
C ILE A 137 -10.97 -3.60 8.96
N PRO A 138 -11.14 -2.28 8.77
CA PRO A 138 -12.37 -1.60 9.15
C PRO A 138 -13.51 -1.96 8.20
N MET A 139 -14.73 -2.05 8.74
CA MET A 139 -15.92 -2.24 7.92
C MET A 139 -16.16 -0.99 7.06
N PRO A 140 -16.32 -1.15 5.73
CA PRO A 140 -16.58 0.00 4.86
C PRO A 140 -17.94 0.61 5.17
N SER A 141 -18.00 1.94 5.22
CA SER A 141 -19.26 2.66 5.42
C SER A 141 -20.17 2.51 4.20
N ARG A 142 -21.50 2.67 4.38
CA ARG A 142 -22.45 2.69 3.26
C ARG A 142 -22.05 3.73 2.20
N THR A 143 -21.64 4.92 2.64
CA THR A 143 -21.17 5.98 1.76
C THR A 143 -19.95 5.54 0.94
N SER A 144 -18.99 4.85 1.56
CA SER A 144 -17.81 4.31 0.87
C SER A 144 -18.20 3.27 -0.18
N VAL A 145 -19.12 2.35 0.14
CA VAL A 145 -19.57 1.30 -0.79
C VAL A 145 -20.31 1.91 -1.98
N ILE A 146 -21.25 2.82 -1.74
CA ILE A 146 -22.01 3.49 -2.81
C ILE A 146 -21.07 4.29 -3.70
N GLY A 147 -20.16 5.08 -3.11
CA GLY A 147 -19.16 5.84 -3.87
C GLY A 147 -18.28 4.95 -4.74
N PHE A 148 -17.82 3.82 -4.20
CA PHE A 148 -17.04 2.84 -4.96
C PHE A 148 -17.82 2.26 -6.15
N LEU A 149 -19.07 1.83 -5.94
CA LEU A 149 -19.90 1.26 -6.99
C LEU A 149 -20.24 2.29 -8.08
N ALA A 150 -20.54 3.53 -7.70
CA ALA A 150 -20.80 4.61 -8.65
C ALA A 150 -19.56 4.92 -9.51
N GLY A 151 -18.38 5.02 -8.87
CA GLY A 151 -17.11 5.21 -9.58
C GLY A 151 -16.80 4.04 -10.52
N TRP A 152 -17.03 2.81 -10.07
CA TRP A 152 -16.84 1.61 -10.89
C TRP A 152 -17.76 1.61 -12.12
N ALA A 153 -19.03 1.96 -11.95
CA ALA A 153 -19.99 2.06 -13.05
C ALA A 153 -19.58 3.13 -14.08
N ALA A 154 -19.07 4.28 -13.63
CA ALA A 154 -18.56 5.32 -14.51
C ALA A 154 -17.36 4.83 -15.35
N VAL A 155 -16.42 4.10 -14.74
CA VAL A 155 -15.27 3.51 -15.46
C VAL A 155 -15.75 2.48 -16.48
N ALA A 156 -16.70 1.61 -16.12
CA ALA A 156 -17.28 0.63 -17.04
C ALA A 156 -17.95 1.32 -18.24
N ALA A 157 -18.67 2.42 -18.01
CA ALA A 157 -19.29 3.22 -19.08
C ALA A 157 -18.23 3.86 -20.00
N LEU A 158 -17.13 4.38 -19.46
CA LEU A 158 -16.04 4.93 -20.25
C LEU A 158 -15.38 3.87 -21.14
N ILE A 159 -15.06 2.70 -20.58
CA ILE A 159 -14.46 1.60 -21.33
C ILE A 159 -15.43 1.12 -22.42
N GLY A 160 -16.70 0.89 -22.05
CA GLY A 160 -17.73 0.47 -23.00
C GLY A 160 -17.95 1.48 -24.12
N GLY A 161 -17.98 2.76 -23.79
CA GLY A 161 -18.08 3.85 -24.75
C GLY A 161 -16.89 3.91 -25.70
N PHE A 162 -15.67 3.77 -25.19
CA PHE A 162 -14.46 3.71 -26.03
C PHE A 162 -14.47 2.50 -26.97
N VAL A 163 -14.82 1.32 -26.47
CA VAL A 163 -14.93 0.10 -27.29
C VAL A 163 -16.00 0.27 -28.37
N LEU A 164 -17.14 0.88 -28.03
CA LEU A 164 -18.20 1.18 -28.98
C LEU A 164 -17.70 2.13 -30.09
N ILE A 165 -17.01 3.21 -29.74
CA ILE A 165 -16.43 4.16 -30.71
C ILE A 165 -15.41 3.50 -31.64
N VAL A 166 -14.61 2.55 -31.15
CA VAL A 166 -13.55 1.91 -31.94
C VAL A 166 -14.08 0.75 -32.81
N THR A 167 -15.21 0.15 -32.42
CA THR A 167 -15.76 -1.04 -33.10
C THR A 167 -16.78 -0.69 -34.18
N PHE A 168 -17.45 0.46 -34.09
CA PHE A 168 -18.38 0.99 -35.10
C PHE A 168 -17.70 2.05 -35.97
#